data_AF-A0A9D1EVK3-F1
#
_entry.id   AF-A0A9D1EVK3-F1
#
_cell.length_a   1.000
_cell.length_b   1.000
_cell.length_c   1.000
_cell.angle_alpha   90.00
_cell.angle_beta   90.00
_cell.angle_gamma   90.00
#
_symmetry.space_group_name_H-M   'P 1'
#
loop_
_entity.id
_entity.type
_entity.pdbx_description
1 polymer ?
#
loop_
_entity_poly.entity_id
_entity_poly.type
_entity_poly.pdbx_seq_one_letter_code
_entity_poly.pdbx_strand_id
1 'polypeptide(L)'
;MQNKVYQVDLSQASDITDVTYNDTYPEYASAEELADISFMEKEELLDLREYGWTAEKAEGICMADGNTIAVINDNDFGIITVAEDPTNEDCDITDYVYDAETGTYSLDGTEASPQISIGENTEPAQIWLFQTASE
;
A
#
# COMPACT_ATOMS: atom_id res chain seq x y z
N MET A 1 6.66 -5.36 3.43
CA MET A 1 5.32 -4.81 3.72
C MET A 1 4.84 -5.22 5.11
N GLN A 2 4.15 -4.32 5.82
CA GLN A 2 3.40 -4.63 7.03
C GLN A 2 1.93 -4.80 6.63
N ASN A 3 1.40 -6.02 6.72
CA ASN A 3 0.01 -6.32 6.41
C ASN A 3 -0.78 -6.44 7.71
N LYS A 4 -0.95 -5.30 8.38
CA LYS A 4 -1.50 -5.21 9.74
C LYS A 4 -2.83 -4.46 9.73
N VAL A 5 -3.81 -4.99 10.45
CA VAL A 5 -5.10 -4.35 10.69
C VAL A 5 -5.08 -3.75 12.09
N TYR A 6 -5.52 -2.52 12.19
CA TYR A 6 -5.55 -1.76 13.43
C TYR A 6 -6.96 -1.31 13.76
N GLN A 7 -7.31 -1.39 15.04
CA GLN A 7 -8.42 -0.63 15.58
C GLN A 7 -7.94 0.78 15.86
N VAL A 8 -8.79 1.74 15.50
CA VAL A 8 -8.55 3.16 15.71
C VAL A 8 -9.68 3.69 16.57
N ASP A 9 -9.34 4.29 17.70
CA ASP A 9 -10.28 5.07 18.50
C ASP A 9 -10.05 6.58 18.30
N LEU A 10 -11.10 7.26 17.83
CA LEU A 10 -11.12 8.70 17.61
C LEU A 10 -11.77 9.46 18.78
N SER A 11 -12.27 8.78 19.81
CA SER A 11 -13.11 9.38 20.87
C SER A 11 -12.41 10.49 21.66
N GLN A 12 -11.08 10.39 21.81
CA GLN A 12 -10.23 11.40 22.46
C GLN A 12 -9.41 12.23 21.46
N ALA A 13 -9.49 11.91 20.16
CA ALA A 13 -8.72 12.59 19.14
C ALA A 13 -9.26 14.01 18.91
N SER A 14 -8.37 14.96 18.68
CA SER A 14 -8.76 16.30 18.24
C SER A 14 -9.32 16.24 16.82
N ASP A 15 -10.44 16.93 16.58
CA ASP A 15 -10.94 17.18 15.22
C ASP A 15 -10.03 18.22 14.54
N ILE A 16 -9.44 17.84 13.42
CA ILE A 16 -8.49 18.67 12.67
C ILE A 16 -9.05 19.22 11.36
N THR A 17 -10.36 19.07 11.11
CA THR A 17 -11.01 19.43 9.84
C THR A 17 -10.71 20.88 9.40
N ASP A 18 -10.68 21.81 10.35
CA ASP A 18 -10.45 23.25 10.10
C ASP A 18 -9.13 23.76 10.71
N VAL A 19 -8.21 22.86 11.08
CA VAL A 19 -6.93 23.24 11.70
C VAL A 19 -5.90 23.56 10.62
N THR A 20 -5.26 24.73 10.75
CA THR A 20 -4.18 25.17 9.87
C THR A 20 -3.01 25.72 10.68
N TYR A 21 -1.79 25.49 10.20
CA TYR A 21 -0.56 26.03 10.77
C TYR A 21 0.16 26.87 9.72
N ASN A 22 0.34 28.17 9.97
CA ASN A 22 0.97 29.12 9.04
C ASN A 22 0.36 29.07 7.62
N ASP A 23 -0.98 29.04 7.53
CA ASP A 23 -1.75 28.90 6.29
C ASP A 23 -1.50 27.59 5.51
N THR A 24 -0.95 26.57 6.17
CA THR A 24 -0.74 25.22 5.63
C THR A 24 -1.48 24.15 6.43
N TYR A 25 -1.53 22.93 5.89
CA TYR A 25 -2.17 21.78 6.51
C TYR A 25 -1.30 21.17 7.63
N PRO A 26 -1.92 20.48 8.62
CA PRO A 26 -1.20 19.85 9.73
C PRO A 26 -0.07 18.90 9.32
N GLU A 27 -0.13 18.29 8.13
CA GLU A 27 0.92 17.42 7.59
C GLU A 27 2.27 18.12 7.33
N TYR A 28 2.28 19.46 7.22
CA TYR A 28 3.49 20.26 7.03
C TYR A 28 4.00 20.90 8.34
N ALA A 29 3.24 20.78 9.43
CA ALA A 29 3.61 21.33 10.72
C ALA A 29 4.71 20.49 11.39
N SER A 30 5.55 21.15 12.18
CA SER A 30 6.52 20.47 13.04
C SER A 30 5.85 19.77 14.21
N ALA A 31 6.54 18.78 14.81
CA ALA A 31 6.04 18.09 16.00
C ALA A 31 5.76 19.03 17.19
N GLU A 32 6.48 20.16 17.28
CA GLU A 32 6.25 21.18 18.32
C GLU A 32 4.96 21.98 18.06
N GLU A 33 4.65 22.29 16.81
CA GLU A 33 3.39 22.96 16.43
C GLU A 33 2.16 22.06 16.65
N LEU A 34 2.34 20.75 16.52
CA LEU A 34 1.28 19.75 16.76
C LEU A 34 1.10 19.39 18.24
N ALA A 35 1.83 20.02 19.17
CA ALA A 35 1.83 19.62 20.59
C ALA A 35 0.45 19.70 21.28
N ASP A 36 -0.44 20.57 20.80
CA ASP A 36 -1.81 20.72 21.33
C ASP A 36 -2.83 19.77 20.69
N ILE A 37 -2.42 18.97 19.69
CA ILE A 37 -3.29 17.97 19.05
C ILE A 37 -3.24 16.67 19.85
N SER A 38 -4.42 16.22 20.28
CA SER A 38 -4.58 14.87 20.84
C SER A 38 -4.71 13.88 19.69
N PHE A 39 -3.74 12.96 19.59
CA PHE A 39 -3.75 11.91 18.57
C PHE A 39 -4.81 10.85 18.86
N MET A 40 -5.26 10.19 17.80
CA MET A 40 -6.05 8.96 17.88
C MET A 40 -5.29 7.85 18.62
N GLU A 41 -6.02 6.99 19.32
CA GLU A 41 -5.45 5.75 19.86
C GLU A 41 -5.52 4.66 18.79
N LYS A 42 -4.46 3.84 18.72
CA LYS A 42 -4.31 2.79 17.72
C LYS A 42 -3.86 1.50 18.39
N GLU A 43 -4.62 0.43 18.20
CA GLU A 43 -4.32 -0.91 18.69
C GLU A 43 -4.17 -1.88 17.52
N GLU A 44 -3.13 -2.71 17.54
CA GLU A 44 -2.95 -3.77 16.55
C GLU A 44 -3.92 -4.91 16.83
N LEU A 45 -4.85 -5.15 15.91
CA LEU A 45 -5.81 -6.26 16.04
C LEU A 45 -5.28 -7.56 15.43
N LEU A 46 -4.57 -7.43 14.31
CA LEU A 46 -4.24 -8.57 13.47
C LEU A 46 -3.01 -8.26 12.63
N ASP A 47 -2.02 -9.13 12.66
CA ASP A 47 -0.99 -9.22 11.63
C ASP A 47 -1.37 -10.35 10.66
N LEU A 48 -1.76 -10.00 9.44
CA LEU A 48 -2.21 -10.97 8.44
C LEU A 48 -1.13 -12.01 8.13
N ARG A 49 0.16 -11.64 8.24
CA ARG A 49 1.29 -12.55 7.97
C ARG A 49 1.37 -13.66 9.00
N GLU A 50 0.96 -13.44 10.25
CA GLU A 50 0.90 -14.47 11.28
C GLU A 50 -0.15 -15.56 10.96
N TYR A 51 -1.13 -15.24 10.13
CA TYR A 51 -2.21 -16.15 9.71
C TYR A 51 -2.01 -16.73 8.31
N GLY A 52 -0.81 -16.56 7.71
CA GLY A 52 -0.45 -17.18 6.43
C GLY A 52 -0.77 -16.35 5.20
N TRP A 53 -1.06 -15.06 5.37
CA TRP A 53 -1.19 -14.13 4.24
C TRP A 53 0.13 -14.03 3.47
N THR A 54 0.11 -14.38 2.19
CA THR A 54 1.30 -14.32 1.31
C THR A 54 1.31 -13.11 0.40
N ALA A 55 0.14 -12.55 0.10
CA ALA A 55 0.04 -11.45 -0.85
C ALA A 55 0.82 -10.22 -0.41
N GLU A 56 1.30 -9.46 -1.39
CA GLU A 56 2.12 -8.29 -1.14
C GLU A 56 1.34 -7.25 -0.33
N LYS A 57 0.11 -6.97 -0.78
CA LYS A 57 -0.72 -5.85 -0.35
C LYS A 57 -2.17 -6.29 -0.09
N ALA A 58 -2.75 -5.79 0.99
CA ALA A 58 -4.20 -5.79 1.19
C ALA A 58 -4.80 -4.52 0.55
N GLU A 59 -5.89 -4.66 -0.22
CA GLU A 59 -6.51 -3.54 -0.96
C GLU A 59 -7.92 -3.19 -0.48
N GLY A 60 -8.60 -4.11 0.20
CA GLY A 60 -9.94 -3.86 0.72
C GLY A 60 -10.16 -4.47 2.09
N ILE A 61 -10.92 -3.76 2.92
CA ILE A 61 -11.35 -4.21 4.25
C ILE A 61 -12.80 -3.78 4.50
N CYS A 62 -13.60 -4.67 5.07
CA CYS A 62 -14.94 -4.34 5.56
C CYS A 62 -15.38 -5.23 6.72
N MET A 63 -16.40 -4.80 7.45
CA MET A 63 -17.15 -5.69 8.33
C MET A 63 -18.06 -6.57 7.48
N ALA A 64 -17.86 -7.89 7.54
CA ALA A 64 -18.76 -8.86 6.92
C ALA A 64 -20.04 -9.05 7.74
N ASP A 65 -19.91 -8.97 9.07
CA ASP A 65 -20.99 -8.96 10.06
C ASP A 65 -20.52 -8.23 11.34
N GLY A 66 -21.22 -8.40 12.48
CA GLY A 66 -20.88 -7.71 13.73
C GLY A 66 -19.55 -8.10 14.37
N ASN A 67 -18.95 -9.24 13.99
CA ASN A 67 -17.77 -9.81 14.65
C ASN A 67 -16.74 -10.36 13.66
N THR A 68 -16.97 -10.18 12.35
CA THR A 68 -16.13 -10.72 11.28
C THR A 68 -15.66 -9.60 10.37
N ILE A 69 -14.34 -9.51 10.17
CA ILE A 69 -13.70 -8.64 9.19
C ILE A 69 -13.37 -9.45 7.95
N ALA A 70 -13.69 -8.92 6.77
CA ALA A 70 -13.22 -9.42 5.49
C ALA A 70 -12.07 -8.56 4.98
N VAL A 71 -11.00 -9.20 4.50
CA VAL A 71 -9.85 -8.56 3.86
C VAL A 71 -9.61 -9.21 2.51
N ILE A 72 -9.32 -8.42 1.48
CA ILE A 72 -9.00 -8.89 0.12
C ILE A 72 -7.61 -8.42 -0.30
N ASN A 73 -6.87 -9.26 -1.01
CA ASN A 73 -5.59 -8.86 -1.58
C ASN A 73 -5.78 -8.01 -2.84
N ASP A 74 -4.81 -7.14 -3.07
CA ASP A 74 -4.58 -6.62 -4.41
C ASP A 74 -4.10 -7.79 -5.28
N ASN A 75 -4.65 -7.92 -6.48
CA ASN A 75 -4.15 -8.85 -7.48
C ASN A 75 -3.89 -8.15 -8.82
N ASP A 76 -3.82 -6.82 -8.82
CA ASP A 76 -3.57 -6.00 -10.00
C ASP A 76 -4.52 -6.34 -11.16
N PHE A 77 -5.78 -6.65 -10.85
CA PHE A 77 -6.80 -7.10 -11.82
C PHE A 77 -6.39 -8.34 -12.65
N GLY A 78 -5.48 -9.16 -12.15
CA GLY A 78 -4.99 -10.35 -12.85
C GLY A 78 -3.92 -10.05 -13.91
N ILE A 79 -3.28 -8.88 -13.89
CA ILE A 79 -2.22 -8.51 -14.85
C ILE A 79 -0.93 -8.08 -14.14
N ILE A 80 0.20 -8.28 -14.82
CA ILE A 80 1.51 -7.75 -14.41
C ILE A 80 2.15 -6.99 -15.56
N THR A 81 3.11 -6.13 -15.24
CA THR A 81 4.03 -5.59 -16.24
C THR A 81 5.20 -6.55 -16.40
N VAL A 82 5.54 -6.86 -17.65
CA VAL A 82 6.69 -7.71 -17.99
C VAL A 82 7.71 -6.87 -18.74
N ALA A 83 8.93 -6.82 -18.23
CA ALA A 83 10.08 -6.25 -18.91
C ALA A 83 10.99 -7.39 -19.40
N GLU A 84 11.43 -7.30 -20.65
CA GLU A 84 12.41 -8.21 -21.23
C GLU A 84 13.54 -7.39 -21.85
N ASP A 85 14.78 -7.65 -21.46
CA ASP A 85 15.96 -6.99 -22.03
C ASP A 85 17.07 -8.03 -22.27
N PRO A 86 17.51 -8.25 -23.52
CA PRO A 86 18.60 -9.18 -23.82
C PRO A 86 19.93 -8.85 -23.12
N THR A 87 20.07 -7.63 -22.58
CA THR A 87 21.25 -7.16 -21.86
C THR A 87 21.09 -7.18 -20.34
N ASN A 88 19.89 -7.48 -19.83
CA ASN A 88 19.56 -7.60 -18.40
C ASN A 88 18.49 -8.72 -18.19
N GLU A 89 18.94 -9.95 -17.97
CA GLU A 89 18.09 -11.16 -18.01
C GLU A 89 16.99 -11.22 -16.92
N ASP A 90 17.17 -10.53 -15.80
CA ASP A 90 16.21 -10.50 -14.67
C ASP A 90 15.64 -9.08 -14.45
N CYS A 91 15.50 -8.31 -15.53
CA CYS A 91 15.08 -6.92 -15.44
C CYS A 91 13.64 -6.74 -14.96
N ASP A 92 13.42 -5.73 -14.12
CA ASP A 92 12.10 -5.20 -13.81
C ASP A 92 11.90 -3.85 -14.52
N ILE A 93 10.65 -3.48 -14.82
CA ILE A 93 10.38 -2.16 -15.41
C ILE A 93 10.89 -1.01 -14.53
N THR A 94 10.90 -1.20 -13.21
CA THR A 94 11.40 -0.22 -12.22
C THR A 94 12.91 -0.04 -12.23
N ASP A 95 13.66 -0.92 -12.90
CA ASP A 95 15.10 -0.75 -13.12
C ASP A 95 15.40 0.37 -14.14
N TYR A 96 14.43 0.69 -15.01
CA TYR A 96 14.64 1.61 -16.12
C TYR A 96 14.03 2.99 -15.86
N VAL A 97 14.70 4.02 -16.38
CA VAL A 97 14.18 5.37 -16.46
C VAL A 97 13.72 5.66 -17.89
N TYR A 98 12.44 6.02 -18.04
CA TYR A 98 11.89 6.48 -19.31
C TYR A 98 12.03 8.00 -19.45
N ASP A 99 12.69 8.44 -20.52
CA ASP A 99 12.72 9.84 -20.93
C ASP A 99 11.59 10.11 -21.94
N ALA A 100 10.62 10.94 -21.53
CA ALA A 100 9.46 11.26 -22.36
C ALA A 100 9.77 12.24 -23.50
N GLU A 101 10.87 13.01 -23.44
CA GLU A 101 11.28 13.93 -24.49
C GLU A 101 11.96 13.18 -25.65
N THR A 102 12.82 12.22 -25.32
CA THR A 102 13.54 11.41 -26.32
C THR A 102 12.81 10.13 -26.70
N GLY A 103 11.92 9.64 -25.83
CA GLY A 103 11.22 8.37 -26.00
C GLY A 103 12.11 7.15 -25.76
N THR A 104 13.21 7.29 -25.01
CA THR A 104 14.20 6.24 -24.76
C THR A 104 14.19 5.78 -23.31
N TYR A 105 14.57 4.52 -23.08
CA TYR A 105 14.84 4.00 -21.74
C TYR A 105 16.33 4.11 -21.43
N SER A 106 16.65 4.17 -20.14
CA SER A 106 18.02 4.04 -19.65
C SER A 106 18.10 3.16 -18.41
N LEU A 107 19.20 2.41 -18.30
CA LEU A 107 19.57 1.61 -17.14
C LEU A 107 20.90 2.16 -16.60
N ASP A 108 20.95 2.57 -15.34
CA ASP A 108 22.12 3.19 -14.72
C ASP A 108 22.74 4.34 -15.53
N GLY A 109 21.89 5.15 -16.18
CA GLY A 109 22.31 6.27 -17.02
C GLY A 109 22.86 5.90 -18.41
N THR A 110 22.82 4.63 -18.77
CA THR A 110 23.16 4.14 -20.12
C THR A 110 21.89 3.86 -20.90
N GLU A 111 21.82 4.26 -22.17
CA GLU A 111 20.67 3.97 -23.03
C GLU A 111 20.40 2.46 -23.09
N ALA A 112 19.13 2.10 -22.91
CA ALA A 112 18.64 0.73 -22.89
C ALA A 112 17.41 0.60 -23.79
N SER A 113 17.08 -0.62 -24.20
CA SER A 113 15.94 -0.89 -25.07
C SER A 113 15.13 -2.10 -24.58
N PRO A 114 14.57 -2.04 -23.34
CA PRO A 114 13.72 -3.10 -22.83
C PRO A 114 12.43 -3.18 -23.65
N GLN A 115 11.91 -4.38 -23.82
CA GLN A 115 10.57 -4.62 -24.32
C GLN A 115 9.61 -4.66 -23.13
N ILE A 116 8.62 -3.75 -23.12
CA ILE A 116 7.60 -3.68 -22.08
C ILE A 116 6.28 -4.27 -22.62
N SER A 117 5.69 -5.20 -21.88
CA SER A 117 4.42 -5.84 -22.23
C SER A 117 3.57 -6.11 -20.99
N ILE A 118 2.33 -6.58 -21.20
CA ILE A 118 1.40 -6.97 -20.14
C ILE A 118 1.35 -8.49 -20.10
N GLY A 119 1.62 -9.06 -18.92
CA GLY A 119 1.51 -10.49 -18.63
C GLY A 119 0.31 -10.82 -17.74
N GLU A 120 0.10 -12.11 -17.50
CA GLU A 120 -0.88 -12.61 -16.54
C GLU A 120 -0.32 -12.56 -15.12
N ASN A 121 -1.07 -11.96 -14.19
CA ASN A 121 -0.80 -12.13 -12.76
C ASN A 121 -1.38 -13.47 -12.31
N THR A 122 -0.52 -14.37 -11.85
CA THR A 122 -0.94 -15.69 -11.36
C THR A 122 -1.27 -15.70 -9.87
N GLU A 123 -1.12 -14.56 -9.18
CA GLU A 123 -1.61 -14.40 -7.81
C GLU A 123 -3.15 -14.46 -7.80
N PRO A 124 -3.75 -15.43 -7.08
CA PRO A 124 -5.19 -15.53 -7.03
C PRO A 124 -5.80 -14.38 -6.22
N ALA A 125 -6.98 -13.93 -6.64
CA ALA A 125 -7.84 -13.10 -5.79
C ALA A 125 -8.35 -13.95 -4.62
N GLN A 126 -8.13 -13.47 -3.39
CA GLN A 126 -8.45 -14.16 -2.14
C GLN A 126 -9.19 -13.22 -1.20
N ILE A 127 -10.31 -13.69 -0.65
CA ILE A 127 -10.99 -13.04 0.47
C ILE A 127 -10.71 -13.85 1.73
N TRP A 128 -10.19 -13.17 2.74
CA TRP A 128 -9.91 -13.72 4.06
C TRP A 128 -10.93 -13.21 5.06
N LEU A 129 -11.48 -14.11 5.87
CA LEU A 129 -12.42 -13.77 6.94
C LEU A 129 -11.75 -14.00 8.28
N PHE A 130 -11.71 -12.96 9.11
CA PHE A 130 -11.18 -12.99 10.47
C PHE A 130 -12.32 -12.72 11.44
N GLN A 131 -12.60 -13.68 12.31
CA GLN A 131 -13.68 -13.58 13.28
C GLN A 131 -13.10 -13.52 14.68
N THR A 132 -13.61 -12.60 15.51
CA THR A 132 -13.30 -12.61 16.94
C THR A 132 -13.82 -13.90 17.55
N ALA A 133 -13.02 -14.60 18.36
CA ALA A 133 -13.51 -15.76 19.09
C ALA A 133 -14.75 -15.34 19.92
N SER A 134 -15.85 -16.06 19.76
CA SER A 134 -17.00 -15.90 20.64
C SER A 134 -16.62 -16.38 22.03
N GLU A 135 -16.79 -15.52 23.04
CA GLU A 135 -16.71 -15.88 24.46
C GLU A 135 -17.77 -16.93 24.84
#